data_AF-A0A7V6UXF3-F1
#
_entry.id   AF-A0A7V6UXF3-F1
#
_cell.length_a   1.000
_cell.length_b   1.000
_cell.length_c   1.000
_cell.angle_alpha   90.00
_cell.angle_beta   90.00
_cell.angle_gamma   90.00
#
_symmetry.space_group_name_H-M   'P 1'
#
loop_
_entity.id
_entity.type
_entity.pdbx_description
1 polymer ?
#
loop_
_entity_poly.entity_id
_entity_poly.type
_entity_poly.pdbx_seq_one_letter_code
_entity_poly.pdbx_strand_id
1 'polypeptide(L)'
;NSFINFGEITILKGIEEVLERYYNSGRFVRTLEYIIGRYFGSAFDFYLSLYEYCKNQGWLKYPVSSRQLYSIFLDYIKTSEAVDDYEVFNELLKLDFLASDRSNKLPEGISRELPALFKERCFNFLKNDENIKKYLPEHAGKPAKQIYKHVHFEHFAYDIIDIKEGQPAVKKDTIVLFDYSCRNKVTGLYNYQKLQS
;
A
#
# COMPACT_ATOMS: atom_id res chain seq x y z
N ASN A 1 -25.64 -32.16 -11.13
CA ASN A 1 -24.74 -32.59 -10.04
C ASN A 1 -23.32 -32.68 -10.56
N SER A 2 -22.63 -31.56 -10.57
CA SER A 2 -21.21 -31.47 -10.93
C SER A 2 -20.41 -31.69 -9.65
N PHE A 3 -19.89 -32.90 -9.48
CA PHE A 3 -18.90 -33.17 -8.45
C PHE A 3 -17.66 -32.33 -8.76
N ILE A 4 -17.30 -31.42 -7.85
CA ILE A 4 -16.04 -30.67 -7.91
C ILE A 4 -14.90 -31.69 -7.87
N ASN A 5 -14.05 -31.72 -8.89
CA ASN A 5 -12.92 -32.65 -8.98
C ASN A 5 -11.83 -32.26 -7.96
N PHE A 6 -11.02 -33.22 -7.51
CA PHE A 6 -9.92 -33.00 -6.56
C PHE A 6 -8.94 -31.88 -7.00
N GLY A 7 -8.74 -31.73 -8.31
CA GLY A 7 -7.94 -30.63 -8.87
C GLY A 7 -8.53 -29.25 -8.61
N GLU A 8 -9.86 -29.10 -8.72
CA GLU A 8 -10.57 -27.84 -8.47
C GLU A 8 -10.54 -27.48 -6.98
N ILE A 9 -10.66 -28.48 -6.08
CA ILE A 9 -10.49 -28.27 -4.63
C ILE A 9 -9.09 -27.73 -4.30
N THR A 10 -8.06 -28.23 -5.00
CA THR A 10 -6.67 -27.79 -4.78
C THR A 10 -6.46 -26.35 -5.23
N ILE A 11 -7.08 -25.94 -6.35
CA ILE A 11 -7.04 -24.56 -6.83
C ILE A 11 -7.74 -23.63 -5.84
N LEU A 12 -8.96 -23.97 -5.39
CA LEU A 12 -9.72 -23.15 -4.45
C LEU A 12 -8.97 -22.91 -3.14
N LYS A 13 -8.34 -23.95 -2.57
CA LYS A 13 -7.47 -23.80 -1.38
C LYS A 13 -6.29 -22.88 -1.62
N GLY A 14 -5.72 -22.93 -2.82
CA GLY A 14 -4.62 -22.06 -3.21
C GLY A 14 -5.02 -20.59 -3.34
N ILE A 15 -6.19 -20.34 -3.92
CA ILE A 15 -6.79 -19.00 -4.01
C ILE A 15 -7.09 -18.46 -2.60
N GLU A 16 -7.67 -19.29 -1.73
CA GLU A 16 -7.94 -18.93 -0.33
C GLU A 16 -6.65 -18.52 0.41
N GLU A 17 -5.55 -19.26 0.24
CA GLU A 17 -4.25 -18.93 0.84
C GLU A 17 -3.72 -17.56 0.37
N VAL A 18 -3.86 -17.24 -0.93
CA VAL A 18 -3.45 -15.92 -1.46
C VAL A 18 -4.38 -14.82 -0.94
N LEU A 19 -5.69 -15.06 -0.93
CA LEU A 19 -6.66 -14.12 -0.39
C LEU A 19 -6.37 -13.82 1.09
N GLU A 20 -6.03 -14.83 1.89
CA GLU A 20 -5.65 -14.66 3.30
C GLU A 20 -4.43 -13.74 3.44
N ARG A 21 -3.37 -14.00 2.64
CA ARG A 21 -2.11 -13.24 2.68
C ARG A 21 -2.28 -11.78 2.29
N TYR A 22 -3.13 -11.47 1.32
CA TYR A 22 -3.23 -10.13 0.75
C TYR A 22 -4.49 -9.39 1.23
N TYR A 23 -5.68 -9.95 1.01
CA TYR A 23 -6.96 -9.32 1.34
C TYR A 23 -7.24 -9.31 2.84
N ASN A 24 -7.28 -10.49 3.48
CA ASN A 24 -7.66 -10.61 4.90
C ASN A 24 -6.60 -9.97 5.82
N SER A 25 -5.37 -9.85 5.35
CA SER A 25 -4.31 -9.12 6.05
C SER A 25 -4.65 -7.64 6.31
N GLY A 26 -5.54 -7.04 5.51
CA GLY A 26 -5.92 -5.63 5.55
C GLY A 26 -4.81 -4.66 5.12
N ARG A 27 -3.69 -5.16 4.60
CA ARG A 27 -2.49 -4.34 4.34
C ARG A 27 -2.39 -3.80 2.92
N PHE A 28 -3.03 -4.44 1.95
CA PHE A 28 -2.87 -4.16 0.52
C PHE A 28 -4.09 -3.46 -0.08
N VAL A 29 -4.84 -2.71 0.73
CA VAL A 29 -6.18 -2.20 0.36
C VAL A 29 -6.12 -1.42 -0.95
N ARG A 30 -5.20 -0.47 -1.07
CA ARG A 30 -5.16 0.46 -2.21
C ARG A 30 -4.58 -0.23 -3.45
N THR A 31 -3.61 -1.11 -3.25
CA THR A 31 -3.03 -1.92 -4.33
C THR A 31 -4.07 -2.88 -4.92
N LEU A 32 -4.85 -3.56 -4.07
CA LEU A 32 -5.89 -4.51 -4.48
C LEU A 32 -7.05 -3.81 -5.20
N GLU A 33 -7.53 -2.68 -4.67
CA GLU A 33 -8.54 -1.85 -5.33
C GLU A 33 -8.10 -1.45 -6.75
N TYR A 34 -6.86 -1.00 -6.91
CA TYR A 34 -6.33 -0.56 -8.19
C TYR A 34 -6.19 -1.69 -9.20
N ILE A 35 -5.54 -2.79 -8.83
CA ILE A 35 -5.29 -3.89 -9.77
C ILE A 35 -6.58 -4.56 -10.22
N ILE A 36 -7.49 -4.83 -9.28
CA ILE A 36 -8.74 -5.53 -9.58
C ILE A 36 -9.60 -4.63 -10.48
N GLY A 37 -9.80 -3.36 -10.11
CA GLY A 37 -10.67 -2.47 -10.87
C GLY A 37 -10.15 -2.11 -12.27
N ARG A 38 -8.84 -2.19 -12.50
CA ARG A 38 -8.21 -1.74 -13.75
C ARG A 38 -7.83 -2.87 -14.70
N TYR A 39 -7.47 -4.04 -14.17
CA TYR A 39 -6.89 -5.13 -14.96
C TYR A 39 -7.70 -6.41 -14.96
N PHE A 40 -8.73 -6.54 -14.10
CA PHE A 40 -9.47 -7.78 -13.96
C PHE A 40 -10.98 -7.55 -14.05
N GLY A 41 -11.70 -8.51 -14.65
CA GLY A 41 -13.17 -8.49 -14.69
C GLY A 41 -13.80 -8.86 -13.34
N SER A 42 -13.05 -9.54 -12.47
CA SER A 42 -13.49 -9.92 -11.14
C SER A 42 -12.32 -10.07 -10.17
N ALA A 43 -12.60 -9.99 -8.86
CA ALA A 43 -11.61 -10.30 -7.83
C ALA A 43 -11.13 -11.77 -7.92
N PHE A 44 -12.00 -12.68 -8.33
CA PHE A 44 -11.64 -14.10 -8.48
C PHE A 44 -10.55 -14.30 -9.53
N ASP A 45 -10.68 -13.66 -10.70
CA ASP A 45 -9.69 -13.75 -11.78
C ASP A 45 -8.32 -13.23 -11.33
N PHE A 46 -8.32 -12.14 -10.57
CA PHE A 46 -7.09 -11.61 -9.97
C PHE A 46 -6.44 -12.61 -9.00
N TYR A 47 -7.19 -13.15 -8.03
CA TYR A 47 -6.61 -14.08 -7.06
C TYR A 47 -6.20 -15.41 -7.68
N LEU A 48 -6.90 -15.88 -8.72
CA LEU A 48 -6.48 -17.04 -9.50
C LEU A 48 -5.13 -16.77 -10.20
N SER A 49 -4.99 -15.63 -10.89
CA SER A 49 -3.75 -15.22 -11.54
C SER A 49 -2.58 -15.11 -10.55
N LEU A 50 -2.81 -14.45 -9.40
CA LEU A 50 -1.79 -14.30 -8.36
C LEU A 50 -1.42 -15.64 -7.70
N TYR A 51 -2.40 -16.54 -7.52
CA TYR A 51 -2.17 -17.92 -7.07
C TYR A 51 -1.28 -18.69 -8.04
N GLU A 52 -1.56 -18.65 -9.34
CA GLU A 52 -0.77 -19.34 -10.35
C GLU A 52 0.68 -18.83 -10.36
N TYR A 53 0.87 -17.51 -10.28
CA TYR A 53 2.20 -16.92 -10.13
C TYR A 53 2.91 -17.44 -8.87
N CYS A 54 2.25 -17.35 -7.70
CA CYS A 54 2.85 -17.75 -6.42
C CYS A 54 3.18 -19.25 -6.38
N LYS A 55 2.33 -20.08 -6.99
CA LYS A 55 2.56 -21.52 -7.12
C LYS A 55 3.78 -21.80 -8.00
N ASN A 56 3.86 -21.17 -9.16
CA ASN A 56 4.94 -21.38 -10.13
C ASN A 56 6.30 -20.90 -9.59
N GLN A 57 6.32 -19.79 -8.84
CA GLN A 57 7.52 -19.29 -8.18
C GLN A 57 7.85 -19.99 -6.85
N GLY A 58 6.98 -20.89 -6.37
CA GLY A 58 7.19 -21.64 -5.13
C GLY A 58 6.88 -20.88 -3.84
N TRP A 59 6.26 -19.70 -3.91
CA TRP A 59 5.90 -18.86 -2.76
C TRP A 59 4.81 -19.47 -1.85
N LEU A 60 4.14 -20.53 -2.29
CA LEU A 60 3.15 -21.26 -1.49
C LEU A 60 3.75 -22.41 -0.67
N LYS A 61 5.04 -22.72 -0.85
CA LYS A 61 5.70 -23.86 -0.18
C LYS A 61 6.15 -23.54 1.24
N TYR A 62 6.36 -22.27 1.56
CA TYR A 62 6.94 -21.83 2.83
C TYR A 62 6.20 -20.61 3.39
N PRO A 63 6.28 -20.37 4.71
CA PRO A 63 5.83 -19.12 5.30
C PRO A 63 6.55 -17.93 4.67
N VAL A 64 5.77 -16.93 4.24
CA VAL A 64 6.26 -15.69 3.66
C VAL A 64 6.00 -14.56 4.66
N SER A 65 7.03 -13.74 4.93
CA SER A 65 6.84 -12.61 5.84
C SER A 65 5.96 -11.52 5.23
N SER A 66 5.28 -10.74 6.06
CA SER A 66 4.45 -9.62 5.57
C SER A 66 5.22 -8.64 4.70
N ARG A 67 6.50 -8.39 5.00
CA ARG A 67 7.38 -7.52 4.19
C ARG A 67 7.68 -8.14 2.84
N GLN A 68 7.94 -9.44 2.80
CA GLN A 68 8.25 -10.15 1.55
C GLN A 68 7.04 -10.22 0.61
N LEU A 69 5.81 -10.23 1.14
CA LEU A 69 4.59 -10.19 0.31
C LEU A 69 4.55 -8.96 -0.61
N TYR A 70 5.09 -7.81 -0.18
CA TYR A 70 5.18 -6.60 -1.02
C TYR A 70 6.15 -6.80 -2.19
N SER A 71 7.32 -7.38 -1.92
CA SER A 71 8.32 -7.68 -2.97
C SER A 71 7.77 -8.69 -3.98
N ILE A 72 7.11 -9.75 -3.49
CA ILE A 72 6.45 -10.76 -4.33
C ILE A 72 5.35 -10.12 -5.19
N PHE A 73 4.55 -9.22 -4.62
CA PHE A 73 3.51 -8.52 -5.38
C PHE A 73 4.14 -7.67 -6.49
N LEU A 74 5.20 -6.93 -6.18
CA LEU A 74 5.90 -6.11 -7.17
C LEU A 74 6.53 -6.96 -8.28
N ASP A 75 7.08 -8.14 -7.96
CA ASP A 75 7.60 -9.08 -8.95
C ASP A 75 6.48 -9.74 -9.78
N TYR A 76 5.31 -9.99 -9.20
CA TYR A 76 4.13 -10.41 -9.95
C TYR A 76 3.74 -9.36 -11.00
N ILE A 77 3.71 -8.07 -10.63
CA ILE A 77 3.38 -6.97 -11.56
C ILE A 77 4.28 -7.00 -12.80
N LYS A 78 5.60 -7.21 -12.63
CA LYS A 78 6.57 -7.28 -13.74
C LYS A 78 6.27 -8.36 -14.77
N THR A 79 5.54 -9.40 -14.36
CA THR A 79 5.20 -10.55 -15.21
C THR A 79 3.74 -10.53 -15.70
N SER A 80 2.96 -9.54 -15.26
CA SER A 80 1.53 -9.43 -15.53
C SER A 80 1.24 -8.40 -16.63
N GLU A 81 -0.01 -8.37 -17.10
CA GLU A 81 -0.51 -7.32 -18.01
C GLU A 81 -0.49 -5.91 -17.39
N ALA A 82 -0.27 -5.82 -16.08
CA ALA A 82 -0.21 -4.57 -15.33
C ALA A 82 1.18 -3.91 -15.29
N VAL A 83 2.15 -4.45 -16.03
CA VAL A 83 3.55 -3.99 -16.03
C VAL A 83 3.70 -2.53 -16.47
N ASP A 84 2.83 -2.02 -17.35
CA ASP A 84 2.90 -0.62 -17.80
C ASP A 84 2.64 0.39 -16.66
N ASP A 85 1.91 -0.02 -15.62
CA ASP A 85 1.65 0.79 -14.42
C ASP A 85 2.61 0.44 -13.28
N TYR A 86 3.77 -0.19 -13.54
CA TYR A 86 4.72 -0.63 -12.51
C TYR A 86 5.12 0.50 -11.54
N GLU A 87 5.35 1.71 -12.04
CA GLU A 87 5.65 2.88 -11.19
C GLU A 87 4.47 3.20 -10.24
N VAL A 88 3.24 3.09 -10.72
CA VAL A 88 2.03 3.31 -9.90
C VAL A 88 1.93 2.22 -8.83
N PHE A 89 2.21 0.97 -9.16
CA PHE A 89 2.22 -0.13 -8.19
C PHE A 89 3.30 0.04 -7.12
N ASN A 90 4.49 0.54 -7.48
CA ASN A 90 5.51 0.90 -6.50
C ASN A 90 4.97 1.94 -5.49
N GLU A 91 4.30 2.97 -5.98
CA GLU A 91 3.72 4.03 -5.15
C GLU A 91 2.55 3.53 -4.29
N LEU A 92 1.66 2.68 -4.81
CA LEU A 92 0.56 2.07 -4.05
C LEU A 92 1.06 1.12 -2.96
N LEU A 93 2.01 0.25 -3.28
CA LEU A 93 2.62 -0.67 -2.30
C LEU A 93 3.39 0.11 -1.22
N LYS A 94 4.03 1.22 -1.57
CA LYS A 94 4.67 2.14 -0.61
C LYS A 94 3.62 2.74 0.33
N LEU A 95 2.49 3.21 -0.18
CA LEU A 95 1.37 3.75 0.61
C LEU A 95 0.83 2.70 1.58
N ASP A 96 0.47 1.52 1.07
CA ASP A 96 -0.08 0.39 1.80
C ASP A 96 0.89 -0.08 2.92
N PHE A 97 2.19 -0.11 2.63
CA PHE A 97 3.20 -0.43 3.62
C PHE A 97 3.27 0.62 4.74
N LEU A 98 3.38 1.90 4.40
CA LEU A 98 3.49 2.97 5.39
C LEU A 98 2.20 3.14 6.22
N ALA A 99 1.05 2.80 5.64
CA ALA A 99 -0.22 2.77 6.37
C ALA A 99 -0.29 1.61 7.36
N SER A 100 0.46 0.52 7.17
CA SER A 100 0.40 -0.67 8.01
C SER A 100 1.61 -0.88 8.94
N ASP A 101 2.74 -0.21 8.68
CA ASP A 101 4.00 -0.39 9.40
C ASP A 101 4.73 0.95 9.64
N ARG A 102 5.07 1.23 10.91
CA ARG A 102 5.71 2.50 11.33
C ARG A 102 7.24 2.51 11.25
N SER A 103 7.88 1.43 10.79
CA SER A 103 9.34 1.29 10.80
C SER A 103 10.03 2.20 9.78
N ASN A 104 9.30 2.71 8.79
CA ASN A 104 9.78 3.54 7.67
C ASN A 104 10.91 2.91 6.81
N LYS A 105 11.30 1.66 7.12
CA LYS A 105 12.17 0.82 6.31
C LYS A 105 11.28 0.13 5.30
N LEU A 106 11.32 0.54 4.05
CA LEU A 106 10.46 -0.05 3.02
C LEU A 106 10.86 -1.52 2.74
N PRO A 107 9.91 -2.35 2.29
CA PRO A 107 10.19 -3.66 1.69
C PRO A 107 11.20 -3.57 0.55
N GLU A 108 11.88 -4.68 0.29
CA GLU A 108 12.80 -4.80 -0.83
C GLU A 108 12.05 -4.61 -2.17
N GLY A 109 12.68 -3.94 -3.13
CA GLY A 109 12.09 -3.63 -4.43
C GLY A 109 11.27 -2.34 -4.47
N ILE A 110 10.71 -1.88 -3.34
CA ILE A 110 9.98 -0.61 -3.29
C ILE A 110 10.96 0.56 -3.29
N SER A 111 10.91 1.38 -4.32
CA SER A 111 11.71 2.59 -4.47
C SER A 111 11.07 3.79 -3.75
N ARG A 112 11.93 4.70 -3.30
CA ARG A 112 11.56 5.95 -2.65
C ARG A 112 12.34 7.09 -3.26
N GLU A 113 11.62 8.10 -3.73
CA GLU A 113 12.20 9.36 -4.20
C GLU A 113 11.70 10.50 -3.33
N LEU A 114 12.63 11.25 -2.75
CA LEU A 114 12.33 12.41 -1.91
C LEU A 114 12.80 13.69 -2.60
N PRO A 115 11.97 14.73 -2.67
CA PRO A 115 12.37 16.03 -3.20
C PRO A 115 13.54 16.66 -2.42
N ALA A 116 14.23 17.60 -3.07
CA ALA A 116 15.23 18.41 -2.39
C ALA A 116 14.61 19.16 -1.18
N LEU A 117 15.40 19.29 -0.11
CA LEU A 117 14.99 19.97 1.13
C LEU A 117 13.73 19.39 1.80
N PHE A 118 13.32 18.16 1.47
CA PHE A 118 12.05 17.59 1.94
C PHE A 118 11.93 17.57 3.47
N LYS A 119 13.01 17.18 4.16
CA LYS A 119 13.04 17.17 5.64
C LYS A 119 12.82 18.57 6.22
N GLU A 120 13.45 19.60 5.64
CA GLU A 120 13.26 20.98 6.09
C GLU A 120 11.82 21.44 5.89
N ARG A 121 11.24 21.16 4.71
CA ARG A 121 9.83 21.43 4.42
C ARG A 121 8.89 20.77 5.42
N CYS A 122 9.15 19.52 5.80
CA CYS A 122 8.38 18.81 6.84
C CYS A 122 8.47 19.52 8.20
N PHE A 123 9.68 19.92 8.61
CA PHE A 123 9.84 20.65 9.88
C PHE A 123 9.18 22.03 9.85
N ASN A 124 9.24 22.74 8.72
CA ASN A 124 8.57 24.03 8.56
C ASN A 124 7.04 23.87 8.57
N PHE A 125 6.52 22.79 7.96
CA PHE A 125 5.11 22.42 8.06
C PHE A 125 4.68 22.23 9.52
N LEU A 126 5.48 21.49 10.31
CA LEU A 126 5.18 21.21 11.72
C LEU A 126 5.35 22.39 12.68
N LYS A 127 6.03 23.47 12.27
CA LYS A 127 6.15 24.72 13.05
C LYS A 127 4.95 25.65 12.85
N ASN A 128 4.13 25.42 11.83
CA ASN A 128 2.96 26.24 11.55
C ASN A 128 1.76 25.71 12.35
N ASP A 129 1.28 26.50 13.31
CA ASP A 129 0.16 26.13 14.17
C ASP A 129 -1.15 25.88 13.41
N GLU A 130 -1.38 26.54 12.27
CA GLU A 130 -2.57 26.31 11.44
C GLU A 130 -2.51 24.92 10.80
N ASN A 131 -1.33 24.50 10.33
CA ASN A 131 -1.13 23.15 9.80
C ASN A 131 -1.36 22.10 10.89
N ILE A 132 -0.83 22.32 12.10
CA ILE A 132 -1.05 21.40 13.22
C ILE A 132 -2.53 21.32 13.57
N LYS A 133 -3.24 22.46 13.69
CA LYS A 133 -4.68 22.46 13.98
C LYS A 133 -5.50 21.74 12.91
N LYS A 134 -5.15 21.91 11.63
CA LYS A 134 -5.87 21.29 10.51
C LYS A 134 -5.61 19.79 10.40
N TYR A 135 -4.35 19.37 10.48
CA TYR A 135 -3.94 18.02 10.11
C TYR A 135 -3.57 17.13 11.31
N LEU A 136 -3.12 17.71 12.42
CA LEU A 136 -2.63 16.97 13.60
C LEU A 136 -3.18 17.60 14.90
N PRO A 137 -4.51 17.76 15.06
CA PRO A 137 -5.09 18.51 16.19
C PRO A 137 -4.68 17.95 17.56
N GLU A 138 -4.46 16.64 17.68
CA GLU A 138 -3.96 15.98 18.90
C GLU A 138 -2.52 16.37 19.29
N HIS A 139 -1.82 17.04 18.39
CA HIS A 139 -0.46 17.54 18.58
C HIS A 139 -0.39 19.06 18.78
N ALA A 140 -1.54 19.76 18.84
CA ALA A 140 -1.57 21.20 19.07
C ALA A 140 -0.77 21.61 20.32
N GLY A 141 0.05 22.65 20.20
CA GLY A 141 0.91 23.16 21.27
C GLY A 141 2.16 22.34 21.57
N LYS A 142 2.37 21.19 20.91
CA LYS A 142 3.61 20.40 21.05
C LYS A 142 4.73 20.98 20.18
N PRO A 143 6.00 20.96 20.62
CA PRO A 143 7.13 21.36 19.78
C PRO A 143 7.26 20.46 18.54
N ALA A 144 7.57 21.04 17.37
CA ALA A 144 7.71 20.32 16.10
C ALA A 144 8.60 19.07 16.18
N LYS A 145 9.71 19.12 16.94
CA LYS A 145 10.61 17.96 17.15
C LYS A 145 9.94 16.80 17.89
N GLN A 146 8.99 17.07 18.78
CA GLN A 146 8.21 16.02 19.44
C GLN A 146 7.18 15.43 18.49
N ILE A 147 6.47 16.28 17.73
CA ILE A 147 5.49 15.83 16.73
C ILE A 147 6.15 14.93 15.68
N TYR A 148 7.33 15.31 15.17
CA TYR A 148 8.09 14.57 14.16
C TYR A 148 8.46 13.13 14.57
N LYS A 149 8.39 12.77 15.86
CA LYS A 149 8.62 11.38 16.32
C LYS A 149 7.41 10.46 16.09
N HIS A 150 6.24 11.04 15.89
CA HIS A 150 4.96 10.35 15.80
C HIS A 150 4.35 10.40 14.40
N VAL A 151 4.93 11.19 13.49
CA VAL A 151 4.41 11.36 12.14
C VAL A 151 5.47 11.04 11.09
N HIS A 152 5.02 10.70 9.89
CA HIS A 152 5.87 10.49 8.74
C HIS A 152 5.29 11.23 7.54
N PHE A 153 6.17 11.90 6.79
CA PHE A 153 5.80 12.52 5.53
C PHE A 153 6.43 11.69 4.42
N GLU A 154 5.65 11.36 3.39
CA GLU A 154 6.14 10.65 2.23
C GLU A 154 5.72 11.38 0.96
N HIS A 155 6.64 11.41 0.00
CA HIS A 155 6.39 11.93 -1.33
C HIS A 155 5.97 10.80 -2.28
N PHE A 156 4.97 11.09 -3.10
CA PHE A 156 4.50 10.23 -4.17
C PHE A 156 4.47 10.99 -5.49
N ALA A 157 4.96 10.35 -6.56
CA ALA A 157 4.98 10.95 -7.91
C ALA A 157 3.60 10.94 -8.60
N TYR A 158 2.65 10.21 -8.03
CA TYR A 158 1.28 10.05 -8.52
C TYR A 158 0.28 10.42 -7.43
N ASP A 159 -0.91 10.84 -7.85
CA ASP A 159 -2.06 11.02 -6.97
C ASP A 159 -2.67 9.67 -6.60
N ILE A 160 -2.05 9.00 -5.64
CA ILE A 160 -2.43 7.65 -5.17
C ILE A 160 -3.55 7.63 -4.10
N ILE A 161 -4.00 8.82 -3.70
CA ILE A 161 -5.09 8.99 -2.72
C ILE A 161 -6.44 9.16 -3.43
N ASP A 162 -6.49 9.90 -4.54
CA ASP A 162 -7.73 10.24 -5.21
C ASP A 162 -7.91 9.50 -6.55
N ILE A 163 -7.51 8.22 -6.60
CA ILE A 163 -7.74 7.36 -7.77
C ILE A 163 -9.20 6.92 -7.81
N LYS A 164 -9.88 7.16 -8.94
CA LYS A 164 -11.22 6.64 -9.20
C LYS A 164 -11.14 5.18 -9.65
N GLU A 165 -12.09 4.37 -9.23
CA GLU A 165 -12.16 2.95 -9.60
C GLU A 165 -12.05 2.74 -11.12
N GLY A 166 -11.16 1.83 -11.53
CA GLY A 166 -10.85 1.51 -12.93
C GLY A 166 -10.09 2.58 -13.72
N GLN A 167 -9.86 3.77 -13.16
CA GLN A 167 -9.14 4.86 -13.83
C GLN A 167 -7.64 4.80 -13.55
N PRO A 168 -6.78 5.29 -14.48
CA PRO A 168 -5.36 5.40 -14.24
C PRO A 168 -5.06 6.38 -13.10
N ALA A 169 -3.99 6.12 -12.35
CA ALA A 169 -3.43 7.13 -11.45
C ALA A 169 -2.88 8.32 -12.25
N VAL A 170 -3.12 9.53 -11.75
CA VAL A 170 -2.63 10.75 -12.40
C VAL A 170 -1.24 11.07 -11.89
N LYS A 171 -0.27 11.27 -12.79
CA LYS A 171 1.08 11.74 -12.43
C LYS A 171 0.99 13.16 -11.87
N LYS A 172 1.26 13.31 -10.58
CA LYS A 172 1.11 14.54 -9.81
C LYS A 172 1.79 14.37 -8.45
N ASP A 173 2.79 15.22 -8.18
CA ASP A 173 3.49 15.21 -6.91
C ASP A 173 2.52 15.41 -5.75
N THR A 174 2.48 14.41 -4.87
CA THR A 174 1.55 14.32 -3.75
C THR A 174 2.33 14.04 -2.47
N ILE A 175 2.08 14.83 -1.43
CA ILE A 175 2.65 14.57 -0.10
C ILE A 175 1.56 13.98 0.78
N VAL A 176 1.85 12.83 1.39
CA VAL A 176 0.98 12.19 2.36
C VAL A 176 1.62 12.28 3.73
N LEU A 177 0.82 12.71 4.70
CA LEU A 177 1.16 12.73 6.12
C LEU A 177 0.53 11.52 6.79
N PHE A 178 1.37 10.66 7.37
CA PHE A 178 0.98 9.54 8.22
C PHE A 178 1.10 9.95 9.70
N ASP A 179 0.08 9.63 10.49
CA ASP A 179 0.08 9.77 11.93
C ASP A 179 0.15 8.39 12.59
N TYR A 180 1.29 8.10 13.23
CA TYR A 180 1.57 6.85 13.91
C TYR A 180 1.23 6.88 15.41
N SER A 181 0.54 7.92 15.88
CA SER A 181 0.12 8.04 17.29
C SER A 181 -0.90 6.97 17.67
N CYS A 182 -1.82 6.66 16.75
CA CYS A 182 -2.88 5.68 16.96
C CYS A 182 -3.08 4.82 15.70
N ARG A 183 -3.32 3.53 15.93
CA ARG A 183 -3.71 2.58 14.88
C ARG A 183 -5.22 2.36 14.98
N ASN A 184 -5.92 2.43 13.85
CA ASN A 184 -7.35 2.17 13.79
C ASN A 184 -7.61 0.71 14.22
N LYS A 185 -8.48 0.52 15.23
CA LYS A 185 -8.75 -0.80 15.83
C LYS A 185 -9.51 -1.75 14.90
N VAL A 186 -10.23 -1.21 13.92
CA VAL A 186 -11.02 -1.99 12.96
C VAL A 186 -10.14 -2.40 11.78
N THR A 187 -9.49 -1.44 11.13
CA THR A 187 -8.71 -1.71 9.91
C THR A 187 -7.29 -2.19 10.20
N GLY A 188 -6.77 -1.92 11.40
CA GLY A 188 -5.37 -2.15 11.70
C GLY A 188 -4.44 -1.27 10.85
N LEU A 189 -4.88 -0.09 10.39
CA LEU A 189 -4.04 0.86 9.66
C LEU A 189 -3.81 2.14 10.48
N TYR A 190 -2.69 2.79 10.25
CA TYR A 190 -2.44 4.14 10.74
C TYR A 190 -3.22 5.15 9.90
N ASN A 191 -3.58 6.27 10.53
CA ASN A 191 -4.24 7.35 9.82
C ASN A 191 -3.23 8.01 8.88
N TYR A 192 -3.67 8.32 7.66
CA TYR A 192 -2.90 9.09 6.72
C TYR A 192 -3.82 10.02 5.93
N GLN A 193 -3.26 11.13 5.46
CA GLN A 193 -4.01 12.11 4.69
C GLN A 193 -3.10 12.83 3.70
N LYS A 194 -3.69 13.16 2.56
CA LYS A 194 -3.07 14.01 1.55
C LYS A 194 -2.97 15.45 2.06
N LEU A 195 -1.79 16.04 1.94
CA LEU A 195 -1.63 17.47 2.17
C LEU A 195 -2.09 18.22 0.92
N GLN A 196 -3.01 19.17 1.11
CA GLN A 196 -3.39 20.08 0.04
C GLN A 196 -2.24 21.05 -0.23
N SER A 197 -1.88 21.18 -1.49
CA SER A 197 -0.93 22.20 -1.99
C SER A 197 -1.49 23.61 -1.87
#